data_AF-A0A9Q9AN03-F1
#
_entry.id   AF-A0A9Q9AN03-F1
#
_cell.length_a   1.000
_cell.length_b   1.000
_cell.length_c   1.000
_cell.angle_alpha   90.00
_cell.angle_beta   90.00
_cell.angle_gamma   90.00
#
_symmetry.space_group_name_H-M   'P 1'
#
loop_
_entity.id
_entity.type
_entity.pdbx_description
1 polymer ?
#
loop_
_entity_poly.entity_id
_entity_poly.type
_entity_poly.pdbx_seq_one_letter_code
_entity_poly.pdbx_strand_id
1 'polypeptide(L)'
;MSSLPGGFILSPPASSVASSNATARLPHPRNSPLRPGGSKEGAFIRYVDQQILHIQRRFAKRTSPQTNELSDIDRDKADTWGDVKGYASMKEACKDVEELLSVIWISGTPSLQVPYLISLALLVGNIIQAMPPTPKSLFRTLDKLDHAFASLLQGRDVDTGERLPGFAGERGVSGTEKVRIRSLVERTRVNVVEAFKKGEFEYEEPEIEELEDEDKMDTDTDGELVLENAENDGLDDDHENNDFNLKIARVYDATMVELGDSLEQPSIGIITEGRG
;
A
#
# COMPACT_ATOMS: atom_id res chain seq x y z
N MET A 1 27.49 7.91 -65.39
CA MET A 1 26.21 8.40 -64.85
C MET A 1 25.44 7.16 -64.43
N SER A 2 25.45 6.85 -63.13
CA SER A 2 24.89 5.61 -62.59
C SER A 2 24.15 5.98 -61.31
N SER A 3 22.85 5.68 -61.30
CA SER A 3 21.90 5.83 -60.21
C SER A 3 22.20 4.85 -59.07
N LEU A 4 22.04 5.29 -57.81
CA LEU A 4 21.67 4.45 -56.67
C LEU A 4 20.93 5.32 -55.62
N PRO A 5 19.67 5.00 -55.26
CA PRO A 5 18.97 5.56 -54.11
C PRO A 5 19.11 4.62 -52.91
N GLY A 6 19.50 5.15 -51.76
CA GLY A 6 19.36 4.49 -50.45
C GLY A 6 18.91 5.57 -49.47
N GLY A 7 17.80 5.46 -48.75
CA GLY A 7 17.26 4.29 -48.06
C GLY A 7 17.14 4.73 -46.61
N PHE A 8 16.19 5.63 -46.31
CA PHE A 8 15.95 6.11 -44.95
C PHE A 8 15.25 5.02 -44.16
N ILE A 9 15.97 4.45 -43.19
CA ILE A 9 15.43 3.50 -42.22
C ILE A 9 14.66 4.34 -41.20
N LEU A 10 13.34 4.38 -41.33
CA LEU A 10 12.46 4.90 -40.27
C LEU A 10 12.39 3.82 -39.18
N SER A 11 13.15 4.01 -38.10
CA SER A 11 12.88 3.25 -36.87
C SER A 11 11.47 3.62 -36.38
N PRO A 12 10.62 2.64 -36.01
CA PRO A 12 9.35 2.95 -35.37
C PRO A 12 9.60 3.64 -34.02
N PRO A 13 8.67 4.51 -33.56
CA PRO A 13 8.82 5.19 -32.28
C PRO A 13 8.82 4.15 -31.15
N ALA A 14 9.60 4.42 -30.10
CA ALA A 14 9.56 3.64 -28.88
C ALA A 14 8.12 3.59 -28.37
N SER A 15 7.53 2.39 -28.31
CA SER A 15 6.27 2.18 -27.62
C SER A 15 6.51 2.47 -26.14
N SER A 16 6.03 3.62 -25.69
CA SER A 16 5.86 3.91 -24.27
C SER A 16 4.83 2.92 -23.73
N VAL A 17 5.28 1.81 -23.17
CA VAL A 17 4.51 1.08 -22.16
C VAL A 17 4.41 2.01 -20.95
N ALA A 18 3.43 2.90 -20.99
CA ALA A 18 2.91 3.52 -19.79
C ALA A 18 2.23 2.39 -19.02
N SER A 19 2.98 1.68 -18.19
CA SER A 19 2.39 0.86 -17.14
C SER A 19 1.46 1.77 -16.35
N SER A 20 0.16 1.48 -16.44
CA SER A 20 -0.90 2.10 -15.67
C SER A 20 -0.77 1.70 -14.18
N ASN A 21 0.31 2.13 -13.53
CA ASN A 21 0.51 2.08 -12.07
C ASN A 21 -0.15 3.28 -11.36
N ALA A 22 -1.09 3.97 -12.02
CA ALA A 22 -1.74 5.16 -11.49
C ALA A 22 -2.47 4.91 -10.15
N THR A 23 -2.83 3.65 -9.84
CA THR A 23 -3.63 3.28 -8.66
C THR A 23 -2.80 3.00 -7.39
N ALA A 24 -1.47 2.86 -7.48
CA ALA A 24 -0.61 2.58 -6.33
C ALA A 24 0.12 3.82 -5.79
N ARG A 25 -0.04 4.98 -6.42
CA ARG A 25 0.73 6.17 -6.04
C ARG A 25 0.14 6.86 -4.84
N LEU A 26 1.01 7.22 -3.90
CA LEU A 26 0.63 8.08 -2.80
C LEU A 26 0.27 9.48 -3.30
N PRO A 27 -0.66 10.17 -2.63
CA PRO A 27 -0.96 11.55 -2.97
C PRO A 27 0.28 12.43 -2.79
N HIS A 28 0.34 13.55 -3.50
CA HIS A 28 1.44 14.50 -3.32
C HIS A 28 1.40 15.09 -1.89
N PRO A 29 2.51 15.06 -1.13
CA PRO A 29 2.58 15.66 0.19
C PRO A 29 2.26 17.16 0.19
N ARG A 30 1.83 17.71 1.32
CA ARG A 30 1.67 19.17 1.46
C ARG A 30 3.02 19.87 1.38
N ASN A 31 3.09 20.95 0.61
CA ASN A 31 4.29 21.80 0.48
C ASN A 31 4.85 22.33 1.82
N SER A 32 4.00 22.47 2.84
CA SER A 32 4.40 22.93 4.18
C SER A 32 4.01 21.89 5.24
N PRO A 33 4.96 21.42 6.06
CA PRO A 33 4.67 20.57 7.22
C PRO A 33 3.66 21.22 8.16
N LEU A 34 2.97 20.41 8.94
CA LEU A 34 2.19 20.88 10.09
C LEU A 34 3.13 21.56 11.09
N ARG A 35 2.69 22.74 11.58
CA ARG A 35 3.47 23.53 12.54
C ARG A 35 3.44 22.85 13.92
N PRO A 36 4.60 22.60 14.56
CA PRO A 36 4.65 22.10 15.92
C PRO A 36 3.87 22.99 16.91
N GLY A 37 3.07 22.38 17.77
CA GLY A 37 2.15 23.04 18.71
C GLY A 37 0.92 23.70 18.07
N GLY A 38 0.70 23.54 16.77
CA GLY A 38 -0.40 24.18 16.04
C GLY A 38 -1.75 23.48 16.21
N SER A 39 -2.85 24.22 16.02
CA SER A 39 -4.21 23.64 16.07
C SER A 39 -4.44 22.54 15.02
N LYS A 40 -3.84 22.69 13.82
CA LYS A 40 -3.91 21.70 12.74
C LYS A 40 -3.16 20.41 13.09
N GLU A 41 -2.01 20.54 13.76
CA GLU A 41 -1.25 19.38 14.25
C GLU A 41 -2.05 18.62 15.31
N GLY A 42 -2.58 19.32 16.32
CA GLY A 42 -3.40 18.69 17.34
C GLY A 42 -4.69 18.05 16.78
N ALA A 43 -5.30 18.65 15.75
CA ALA A 43 -6.45 18.06 15.07
C ALA A 43 -6.06 16.80 14.28
N PHE A 44 -4.91 16.82 13.60
CA PHE A 44 -4.37 15.68 12.87
C PHE A 44 -4.06 14.51 13.81
N ILE A 45 -3.34 14.75 14.91
CA ILE A 45 -3.01 13.74 15.92
C ILE A 45 -4.29 13.05 16.43
N ARG A 46 -5.28 13.84 16.88
CA ARG A 46 -6.56 13.29 17.35
C ARG A 46 -7.27 12.46 16.27
N TYR A 47 -7.30 12.94 15.04
CA TYR A 47 -7.93 12.23 13.94
C TYR A 47 -7.23 10.89 13.66
N VAL A 48 -5.91 10.89 13.52
CA VAL A 48 -5.14 9.67 13.25
C VAL A 48 -5.27 8.67 14.39
N ASP A 49 -5.17 9.12 15.65
CA ASP A 49 -5.36 8.26 16.82
C ASP A 49 -6.75 7.62 16.83
N GLN A 50 -7.79 8.40 16.51
CA GLN A 50 -9.16 7.89 16.41
C GLN A 50 -9.32 6.85 15.29
N GLN A 51 -8.71 7.07 14.13
CA GLN A 51 -8.76 6.12 13.01
C GLN A 51 -7.98 4.84 13.31
N ILE A 52 -6.80 4.93 13.94
CA ILE A 52 -6.04 3.75 14.40
C ILE A 52 -6.90 2.92 15.36
N LEU A 53 -7.52 3.56 16.34
CA LEU A 53 -8.41 2.89 17.29
C LEU A 53 -9.65 2.29 16.61
N HIS A 54 -10.13 2.90 15.52
CA HIS A 54 -11.25 2.38 14.74
C HIS A 54 -10.86 1.09 14.02
N ILE A 55 -9.74 1.11 13.28
CA ILE A 55 -9.18 -0.07 12.59
C ILE A 55 -8.92 -1.20 13.57
N GLN A 56 -8.30 -0.91 14.72
CA GLN A 56 -8.03 -1.90 15.76
C GLN A 56 -9.31 -2.55 16.31
N ARG A 57 -10.39 -1.79 16.50
CA ARG A 57 -11.67 -2.34 16.98
C ARG A 57 -12.37 -3.19 15.92
N ARG A 58 -12.37 -2.76 14.65
CA ARG A 58 -12.87 -3.58 13.54
C ARG A 58 -12.12 -4.90 13.43
N PHE A 59 -10.80 -4.85 13.57
CA PHE A 59 -9.96 -6.03 13.58
C PHE A 59 -10.26 -6.95 14.78
N ALA A 60 -10.32 -6.39 15.99
CA ALA A 60 -10.58 -7.17 17.21
C ALA A 60 -11.95 -7.89 17.17
N LYS A 61 -13.00 -7.23 16.65
CA LYS A 61 -14.33 -7.82 16.50
C LYS A 61 -14.37 -8.96 15.48
N ARG A 62 -13.50 -8.96 14.47
CA ARG A 62 -13.35 -10.12 13.57
C ARG A 62 -12.75 -11.30 14.33
N THR A 63 -11.70 -11.05 15.11
CA THR A 63 -10.94 -12.11 15.78
C THR A 63 -11.62 -12.64 17.06
N SER A 64 -12.70 -12.00 17.52
CA SER A 64 -13.46 -12.40 18.70
C SER A 64 -14.79 -13.06 18.29
N PRO A 65 -14.94 -14.39 18.44
CA PRO A 65 -16.13 -15.12 17.97
C PRO A 65 -17.44 -14.82 18.74
N GLN A 66 -17.42 -14.03 19.82
CA GLN A 66 -18.60 -13.81 20.69
C GLN A 66 -19.43 -12.55 20.40
N THR A 67 -19.04 -11.69 19.46
CA THR A 67 -19.75 -10.41 19.23
C THR A 67 -20.84 -10.45 18.17
N ASN A 68 -20.99 -11.54 17.42
CA ASN A 68 -22.06 -11.68 16.42
C ASN A 68 -23.42 -12.10 17.03
N GLU A 69 -23.48 -12.45 18.32
CA GLU A 69 -24.69 -12.92 19.01
C GLU A 69 -25.22 -11.96 20.09
N LEU A 70 -24.77 -10.70 20.12
CA LEU A 70 -25.44 -9.69 20.94
C LEU A 70 -26.69 -9.25 20.21
N SER A 71 -27.84 -9.70 20.73
CA SER A 71 -29.18 -9.47 20.23
C SER A 71 -29.48 -7.99 19.94
N ASP A 72 -30.38 -7.76 18.98
CA ASP A 72 -30.88 -6.45 18.52
C ASP A 72 -31.43 -5.51 19.63
N ILE A 73 -31.42 -5.94 20.89
CA ILE A 73 -32.00 -5.25 22.04
C ILE A 73 -31.01 -4.26 22.69
N ASP A 74 -29.69 -4.38 22.47
CA ASP A 74 -28.67 -3.50 23.08
C ASP A 74 -28.05 -2.46 22.13
N ARG A 75 -28.49 -2.39 20.87
CA ARG A 75 -28.01 -1.38 19.89
C ARG A 75 -28.33 0.06 20.30
N ASP A 76 -29.41 0.28 21.04
CA ASP A 76 -29.85 1.61 21.47
C ASP A 76 -28.99 2.23 22.58
N LYS A 77 -28.05 1.47 23.17
CA LYS A 77 -27.12 1.96 24.22
C LYS A 77 -25.65 1.94 23.83
N ALA A 78 -25.33 1.43 22.64
CA ALA A 78 -23.98 1.56 22.12
C ALA A 78 -23.80 3.02 21.71
N ASP A 79 -22.98 3.77 22.46
CA ASP A 79 -22.46 5.06 22.04
C ASP A 79 -22.08 4.99 20.56
N THR A 80 -22.12 6.13 19.85
CA THR A 80 -21.80 6.34 18.41
C THR A 80 -20.48 5.69 17.90
N TRP A 81 -19.73 5.04 18.79
CA TRP A 81 -18.42 4.42 18.66
C TRP A 81 -18.37 2.91 19.00
N GLY A 82 -19.45 2.33 19.56
CA GLY A 82 -19.54 0.94 20.01
C GLY A 82 -20.07 -0.04 18.95
N ASP A 83 -20.86 0.44 18.00
CA ASP A 83 -21.49 -0.36 16.93
C ASP A 83 -20.61 -0.49 15.67
N VAL A 84 -19.29 -0.68 15.84
CA VAL A 84 -18.42 -0.86 14.67
C VAL A 84 -18.47 -2.31 14.20
N LYS A 85 -18.80 -2.58 12.93
CA LYS A 85 -18.78 -3.94 12.35
C LYS A 85 -17.34 -4.45 12.18
N GLY A 86 -17.10 -5.73 12.51
CA GLY A 86 -15.81 -6.38 12.22
C GLY A 86 -15.50 -6.45 10.72
N TYR A 87 -14.23 -6.60 10.36
CA TYR A 87 -13.84 -6.76 8.95
C TYR A 87 -14.37 -8.07 8.35
N ALA A 88 -15.10 -7.96 7.23
CA ALA A 88 -15.56 -9.13 6.49
C ALA A 88 -14.42 -9.78 5.69
N SER A 89 -13.61 -8.95 5.03
CA SER A 89 -12.54 -9.36 4.11
C SER A 89 -11.26 -8.56 4.30
N MET A 90 -10.15 -9.03 3.73
CA MET A 90 -8.87 -8.31 3.84
C MET A 90 -8.90 -7.04 2.99
N LYS A 91 -9.67 -7.04 1.90
CA LYS A 91 -9.96 -5.86 1.07
C LYS A 91 -10.48 -4.68 1.92
N GLU A 92 -11.46 -4.92 2.79
CA GLU A 92 -11.99 -3.86 3.67
C GLU A 92 -10.92 -3.31 4.63
N ALA A 93 -10.11 -4.19 5.21
CA ALA A 93 -9.05 -3.77 6.13
C ALA A 93 -7.94 -2.97 5.42
N CYS A 94 -7.54 -3.43 4.22
CA CYS A 94 -6.58 -2.72 3.38
C CYS A 94 -7.10 -1.34 2.98
N LYS A 95 -8.39 -1.21 2.64
CA LYS A 95 -9.00 0.08 2.30
C LYS A 95 -8.90 1.09 3.45
N ASP A 96 -9.32 0.73 4.65
CA ASP A 96 -9.24 1.64 5.82
C ASP A 96 -7.78 2.03 6.13
N VAL A 97 -6.85 1.08 5.99
CA VAL A 97 -5.40 1.33 6.16
C VAL A 97 -4.88 2.29 5.09
N GLU A 98 -5.21 2.09 3.81
CA GLU A 98 -4.76 2.93 2.71
C GLU A 98 -5.29 4.37 2.80
N GLU A 99 -6.54 4.53 3.22
CA GLU A 99 -7.14 5.86 3.44
C GLU A 99 -6.38 6.61 4.55
N LEU A 100 -6.13 5.95 5.68
CA LEU A 100 -5.38 6.56 6.78
C LEU A 100 -3.91 6.84 6.41
N LEU A 101 -3.27 5.91 5.71
CA LEU A 101 -1.91 6.06 5.22
C LEU A 101 -1.78 7.28 4.31
N SER A 102 -2.75 7.49 3.42
CA SER A 102 -2.79 8.65 2.53
C SER A 102 -2.88 9.95 3.33
N VAL A 103 -3.71 10.00 4.37
CA VAL A 103 -3.81 11.17 5.26
C VAL A 103 -2.50 11.44 6.01
N ILE A 104 -1.87 10.40 6.54
CA ILE A 104 -0.57 10.50 7.22
C ILE A 104 0.48 11.05 6.25
N TRP A 105 0.54 10.49 5.04
CA TRP A 105 1.48 10.92 4.01
C TRP A 105 1.28 12.38 3.59
N ILE A 106 0.04 12.84 3.43
CA ILE A 106 -0.28 14.24 3.10
C ILE A 106 0.23 15.22 4.16
N SER A 107 0.32 14.81 5.44
CA SER A 107 0.71 15.72 6.54
C SER A 107 2.05 16.43 6.30
N GLY A 108 2.99 15.77 5.61
CA GLY A 108 4.32 16.30 5.31
C GLY A 108 5.16 16.62 6.55
N THR A 109 4.86 15.98 7.69
CA THR A 109 5.56 16.19 8.97
C THR A 109 6.27 14.89 9.37
N PRO A 110 7.56 14.72 9.08
CA PRO A 110 8.28 13.44 9.27
C PRO A 110 8.22 12.91 10.71
N SER A 111 8.32 13.81 11.70
CA SER A 111 8.23 13.48 13.13
C SER A 111 6.89 12.88 13.56
N LEU A 112 5.82 13.09 12.79
CA LEU A 112 4.52 12.43 12.98
C LEU A 112 4.36 11.23 12.04
N GLN A 113 4.78 11.38 10.78
CA GLN A 113 4.65 10.34 9.76
C GLN A 113 5.33 9.04 10.17
N VAL A 114 6.60 9.10 10.60
CA VAL A 114 7.38 7.92 10.94
C VAL A 114 6.73 7.07 12.05
N PRO A 115 6.40 7.60 13.24
CA PRO A 115 5.80 6.80 14.29
C PRO A 115 4.41 6.26 13.92
N TYR A 116 3.58 7.03 13.20
CA TYR A 116 2.26 6.56 12.77
C TYR A 116 2.33 5.49 11.69
N LEU A 117 3.23 5.61 10.71
CA LEU A 117 3.43 4.58 9.70
C LEU A 117 3.99 3.29 10.28
N ILE A 118 4.89 3.36 11.27
CA ILE A 118 5.35 2.18 12.03
C ILE A 118 4.16 1.49 12.72
N SER A 119 3.28 2.27 13.35
CA SER A 119 2.10 1.74 14.03
C SER A 119 1.13 1.09 13.03
N LEU A 120 0.95 1.69 11.86
CA LEU A 120 0.07 1.17 10.81
C LEU A 120 0.64 -0.11 10.16
N ALA A 121 1.94 -0.15 9.86
CA ALA A 121 2.60 -1.33 9.34
C ALA A 121 2.57 -2.51 10.34
N LEU A 122 2.62 -2.24 11.64
CA LEU A 122 2.40 -3.26 12.67
C LEU A 122 0.98 -3.83 12.61
N LEU A 123 -0.04 -2.96 12.42
CA LEU A 123 -1.42 -3.42 12.24
C LEU A 123 -1.58 -4.27 10.99
N VAL A 124 -1.00 -3.86 9.86
CA VAL A 124 -1.00 -4.65 8.62
C VAL A 124 -0.36 -6.02 8.85
N GLY A 125 0.78 -6.08 9.55
CA GLY A 125 1.43 -7.34 9.90
C GLY A 125 0.52 -8.30 10.69
N ASN A 126 -0.29 -7.77 11.62
CA ASN A 126 -1.28 -8.56 12.36
C ASN A 126 -2.45 -9.00 11.49
N ILE A 127 -2.92 -8.13 10.58
CA ILE A 127 -4.00 -8.43 9.63
C ILE A 127 -3.59 -9.60 8.73
N ILE A 128 -2.39 -9.58 8.16
CA ILE A 128 -1.86 -10.65 7.29
C ILE A 128 -1.90 -12.02 7.99
N GLN A 129 -1.62 -12.07 9.29
CA GLN A 129 -1.59 -13.33 10.04
C GLN A 129 -2.98 -13.87 10.41
N ALA A 130 -4.00 -12.99 10.49
CA ALA A 130 -5.29 -13.31 11.09
C ALA A 130 -6.42 -13.59 10.08
N MET A 131 -6.18 -13.41 8.78
CA MET A 131 -7.19 -13.66 7.76
C MET A 131 -6.59 -14.03 6.40
N PRO A 132 -7.37 -14.72 5.53
CA PRO A 132 -6.92 -15.08 4.19
C PRO A 132 -6.53 -13.84 3.38
N PRO A 133 -5.36 -13.81 2.72
CA PRO A 133 -4.96 -12.70 1.87
C PRO A 133 -5.93 -12.44 0.71
N THR A 134 -6.21 -11.16 0.48
CA THR A 134 -6.71 -10.64 -0.79
C THR A 134 -5.52 -10.05 -1.55
N PRO A 135 -4.89 -10.79 -2.48
CA PRO A 135 -3.55 -10.45 -2.99
C PRO A 135 -3.44 -9.04 -3.58
N LYS A 136 -4.40 -8.63 -4.42
CA LYS A 136 -4.39 -7.31 -5.09
C LYS A 136 -4.41 -6.17 -4.07
N SER A 137 -5.38 -6.18 -3.16
CA SER A 137 -5.51 -5.19 -2.09
C SER A 137 -4.30 -5.18 -1.13
N LEU A 138 -3.79 -6.36 -0.77
CA LEU A 138 -2.65 -6.49 0.14
C LEU A 138 -1.37 -5.92 -0.47
N PHE A 139 -1.00 -6.34 -1.69
CA PHE A 139 0.22 -5.85 -2.34
C PHE A 139 0.15 -4.35 -2.59
N ARG A 140 -0.99 -3.81 -3.02
CA ARG A 140 -1.17 -2.36 -3.18
C ARG A 140 -0.94 -1.58 -1.87
N THR A 141 -1.41 -2.12 -0.74
CA THR A 141 -1.18 -1.52 0.58
C THR A 141 0.29 -1.58 0.98
N LEU A 142 0.95 -2.72 0.75
CA LEU A 142 2.37 -2.92 1.05
C LEU A 142 3.27 -2.05 0.18
N ASP A 143 2.98 -1.90 -1.11
CA ASP A 143 3.71 -1.04 -2.05
C ASP A 143 3.68 0.44 -1.59
N LYS A 144 2.51 0.90 -1.13
CA LYS A 144 2.36 2.25 -0.56
C LYS A 144 3.16 2.43 0.73
N LEU A 145 3.16 1.43 1.61
CA LEU A 145 3.99 1.47 2.83
C LEU A 145 5.49 1.43 2.49
N ASP A 146 5.89 0.65 1.49
CA ASP A 146 7.26 0.57 1.01
C ASP A 146 7.74 1.91 0.46
N HIS A 147 6.94 2.51 -0.45
CA HIS A 147 7.20 3.86 -0.98
C HIS A 147 7.36 4.88 0.14
N ALA A 148 6.44 4.89 1.10
CA ALA A 148 6.46 5.86 2.19
C ALA A 148 7.71 5.70 3.07
N PHE A 149 8.05 4.48 3.48
CA PHE A 149 9.24 4.25 4.30
C PHE A 149 10.54 4.53 3.55
N ALA A 150 10.70 4.03 2.32
CA ALA A 150 11.87 4.30 1.50
C ALA A 150 12.07 5.81 1.31
N SER A 151 10.99 6.53 0.99
CA SER A 151 11.05 7.98 0.79
C SER A 151 11.42 8.74 2.07
N LEU A 152 10.88 8.33 3.22
CA LEU A 152 11.20 8.94 4.51
C LEU A 152 12.64 8.65 4.94
N LEU A 153 13.15 7.44 4.68
CA LEU A 153 14.54 7.06 4.98
C LEU A 153 15.54 7.90 4.18
N GLN A 154 15.24 8.17 2.91
CA GLN A 154 16.06 9.01 2.04
C GLN A 154 15.84 10.52 2.25
N GLY A 155 14.69 10.91 2.81
CA GLY A 155 14.24 12.31 2.91
C GLY A 155 13.82 12.92 1.57
N ARG A 156 13.54 12.07 0.58
CA ARG A 156 13.13 12.41 -0.78
C ARG A 156 12.09 11.42 -1.24
N ASP A 157 11.16 11.86 -2.06
CA ASP A 157 10.22 10.94 -2.70
C ASP A 157 10.98 10.07 -3.71
N VAL A 158 10.89 8.74 -3.58
CA VAL A 158 11.71 7.80 -4.38
C VAL A 158 11.36 7.78 -5.87
N ASP A 159 10.11 8.09 -6.22
CA ASP A 159 9.65 8.10 -7.61
C ASP A 159 10.03 9.40 -8.33
N THR A 160 9.89 10.53 -7.62
CA THR A 160 10.06 11.87 -8.21
C THR A 160 11.43 12.49 -7.94
N GLY A 161 12.15 12.01 -6.92
CA GLY A 161 13.41 12.58 -6.43
C GLY A 161 13.26 13.91 -5.68
N GLU A 162 12.03 14.42 -5.55
CA GLU A 162 11.73 15.67 -4.86
C GLU A 162 12.04 15.57 -3.37
N ARG A 163 12.55 16.66 -2.77
CA ARG A 163 12.77 16.67 -1.32
C ARG A 163 11.45 16.63 -0.59
N LEU A 164 11.34 15.73 0.38
CA LEU A 164 10.15 15.67 1.20
C LEU A 164 10.04 16.93 2.08
N PRO A 165 8.82 17.47 2.24
CA PRO A 165 8.55 18.52 3.22
C PRO A 165 8.99 18.09 4.62
N GLY A 166 9.53 19.04 5.40
CA GLY A 166 9.93 18.79 6.79
C GLY A 166 11.37 18.30 6.96
N PHE A 167 12.02 17.78 5.92
CA PHE A 167 13.44 17.38 6.01
C PHE A 167 14.44 18.55 5.87
N ALA A 168 13.95 19.77 5.65
CA ALA A 168 14.79 20.97 5.59
C ALA A 168 15.17 21.44 7.01
N GLY A 169 16.24 20.86 7.56
CA GLY A 169 16.81 21.24 8.87
C GLY A 169 16.31 20.41 10.05
N GLU A 170 15.35 19.50 9.86
CA GLU A 170 14.99 18.49 10.86
C GLU A 170 15.85 17.23 10.70
N ARG A 171 16.05 16.51 11.82
CA ARG A 171 16.72 15.21 11.82
C ARG A 171 15.79 14.23 11.11
N GLY A 172 16.27 13.55 10.06
CA GLY A 172 15.53 12.48 9.40
C GLY A 172 15.29 11.28 10.32
N VAL A 173 14.85 10.16 9.76
CA VAL A 173 14.54 8.93 10.51
C VAL A 173 15.70 8.56 11.44
N SER A 174 15.42 8.50 12.74
CA SER A 174 16.43 8.22 13.78
C SER A 174 16.93 6.78 13.69
N GLY A 175 18.13 6.49 14.21
CA GLY A 175 18.68 5.14 14.21
C GLY A 175 17.77 4.11 14.90
N THR A 176 17.08 4.51 15.97
CA THR A 176 16.10 3.64 16.65
C THR A 176 14.85 3.39 15.79
N GLU A 177 14.38 4.39 15.04
CA GLU A 177 13.29 4.20 14.08
C GLU A 177 13.72 3.32 12.90
N LYS A 178 14.94 3.48 12.37
CA LYS A 178 15.48 2.61 11.30
C LYS A 178 15.51 1.14 11.73
N VAL A 179 15.97 0.85 12.94
CA VAL A 179 15.97 -0.51 13.49
C VAL A 179 14.54 -1.06 13.65
N ARG A 180 13.58 -0.22 14.08
CA ARG A 180 12.17 -0.61 14.19
C ARG A 180 11.55 -0.91 12.83
N ILE A 181 11.75 -0.03 11.84
CA ILE A 181 11.26 -0.22 10.47
C ILE A 181 11.85 -1.51 9.90
N ARG A 182 13.16 -1.73 10.04
CA ARG A 182 13.82 -2.96 9.58
C ARG A 182 13.19 -4.22 10.16
N SER A 183 13.10 -4.29 11.50
CA SER A 183 12.53 -5.46 12.17
C SER A 183 11.08 -5.72 11.76
N LEU A 184 10.32 -4.66 11.55
CA LEU A 184 8.92 -4.74 11.14
C LEU A 184 8.78 -5.24 9.71
N VAL A 185 9.53 -4.66 8.78
CA VAL A 185 9.55 -5.03 7.36
C VAL A 185 9.99 -6.48 7.17
N GLU A 186 11.10 -6.89 7.81
CA GLU A 186 11.60 -8.27 7.73
C GLU A 186 10.55 -9.27 8.23
N ARG A 187 9.86 -8.95 9.33
CA ARG A 187 8.77 -9.79 9.86
C ARG A 187 7.58 -9.83 8.91
N THR A 188 7.16 -8.69 8.34
CA THR A 188 6.02 -8.65 7.41
C THR A 188 6.32 -9.48 6.15
N ARG A 189 7.55 -9.42 5.62
CA ARG A 189 7.96 -10.28 4.48
C ARG A 189 7.80 -11.77 4.80
N VAL A 190 8.20 -12.21 5.99
CA VAL A 190 7.99 -13.60 6.44
C VAL A 190 6.49 -13.92 6.54
N ASN A 191 5.71 -13.04 7.16
CA ASN A 191 4.26 -13.22 7.30
C ASN A 191 3.55 -13.37 5.95
N VAL A 192 3.93 -12.57 4.94
CA VAL A 192 3.38 -12.68 3.59
C VAL A 192 3.73 -14.02 2.96
N VAL A 193 4.99 -14.44 3.02
CA VAL A 193 5.41 -15.76 2.51
C VAL A 193 4.63 -16.89 3.18
N GLU A 194 4.46 -16.83 4.50
CA GLU A 194 3.69 -17.83 5.25
C GLU A 194 2.20 -17.83 4.88
N ALA A 195 1.59 -16.64 4.71
CA ALA A 195 0.20 -16.52 4.32
C ALA A 195 -0.05 -17.10 2.91
N PHE A 196 0.81 -16.80 1.94
CA PHE A 196 0.67 -17.33 0.58
C PHE A 196 1.00 -18.82 0.48
N LYS A 197 1.90 -19.34 1.33
CA LYS A 197 2.16 -20.80 1.42
C LYS A 197 0.96 -21.60 1.90
N LYS A 198 0.03 -21.01 2.64
CA LYS A 198 -1.21 -21.69 3.07
C LYS A 198 -2.16 -21.94 1.90
N GLY A 199 -2.06 -21.15 0.82
CA GLY A 199 -2.91 -21.29 -0.37
C GLY A 199 -4.37 -20.87 -0.16
N GLU A 200 -4.71 -20.28 0.98
CA GLU A 200 -6.05 -19.79 1.29
C GLU A 200 -6.17 -18.33 0.88
N PHE A 201 -6.84 -18.05 -0.24
CA PHE A 201 -7.02 -16.69 -0.78
C PHE A 201 -8.48 -16.28 -0.79
N GLU A 202 -8.72 -14.99 -0.59
CA GLU A 202 -10.01 -14.35 -0.81
C GLU A 202 -9.91 -13.52 -2.10
N TYR A 203 -10.57 -13.96 -3.16
CA TYR A 203 -10.56 -13.26 -4.44
C TYR A 203 -11.63 -12.18 -4.48
N GLU A 204 -11.29 -11.04 -5.07
CA GLU A 204 -12.24 -9.97 -5.32
C GLU A 204 -13.13 -10.40 -6.50
N GLU A 205 -14.45 -10.37 -6.31
CA GLU A 205 -15.36 -10.41 -7.45
C GLU A 205 -15.01 -9.24 -8.39
N PRO A 206 -14.96 -9.46 -9.72
CA PRO A 206 -14.71 -8.37 -10.64
C PRO A 206 -15.75 -7.29 -10.39
N GLU A 207 -15.28 -6.07 -10.09
CA GLU A 207 -16.13 -4.89 -10.11
C GLU A 207 -16.65 -4.80 -11.55
N ILE A 208 -17.90 -5.22 -11.77
CA ILE A 208 -18.59 -5.00 -13.04
C ILE A 208 -18.70 -3.48 -13.11
N GLU A 209 -17.77 -2.86 -13.83
CA GLU A 209 -18.02 -1.53 -14.37
C GLU A 209 -19.28 -1.69 -15.21
N GLU A 210 -20.41 -1.20 -14.70
CA GLU A 210 -21.61 -0.98 -15.49
C GLU A 210 -21.18 -0.01 -16.60
N LEU A 211 -20.69 -0.58 -17.71
CA LEU A 211 -20.59 0.14 -18.96
C LEU A 211 -22.03 0.53 -19.27
N GLU A 212 -22.35 1.82 -19.10
CA GLU A 212 -23.59 2.40 -19.57
C GLU A 212 -23.68 2.09 -21.07
N ASP A 213 -24.51 1.10 -21.42
CA ASP A 213 -24.85 0.69 -22.78
C ASP A 213 -25.58 1.85 -23.49
N GLU A 214 -24.80 2.81 -24.00
CA GLU A 214 -25.22 3.73 -25.05
C GLU A 214 -24.50 3.35 -26.35
N ASP A 215 -25.00 2.34 -27.04
CA ASP A 215 -25.51 2.49 -28.42
C ASP A 215 -25.85 1.13 -29.05
N LYS A 216 -27.17 0.91 -29.20
CA LYS A 216 -27.72 -0.06 -30.14
C LYS A 216 -27.32 0.32 -31.56
N MET A 217 -26.42 -0.44 -32.18
CA MET A 217 -26.45 -0.61 -33.64
C MET A 217 -26.81 -2.05 -33.98
N ASP A 218 -28.02 -2.14 -34.51
CA ASP A 218 -28.68 -3.27 -35.11
C ASP A 218 -27.92 -3.70 -36.38
N THR A 219 -27.32 -4.88 -36.37
CA THR A 219 -26.93 -5.56 -37.61
C THR A 219 -27.40 -7.00 -37.55
N ASP A 220 -28.57 -7.22 -38.12
CA ASP A 220 -29.10 -8.52 -38.54
C ASP A 220 -28.03 -9.30 -39.31
N THR A 221 -27.60 -10.44 -38.79
CA THR A 221 -27.11 -11.56 -39.63
C THR A 221 -27.42 -12.88 -38.94
N ASP A 222 -28.48 -13.54 -39.43
CA ASP A 222 -28.86 -14.92 -39.13
C ASP A 222 -27.74 -15.90 -39.55
N GLY A 223 -27.43 -16.86 -38.66
CA GLY A 223 -26.68 -18.08 -39.01
C GLY A 223 -25.93 -18.78 -37.87
N GLU A 224 -26.66 -19.45 -36.96
CA GLU A 224 -26.52 -20.91 -36.67
C GLU A 224 -25.06 -21.48 -36.72
N LEU A 225 -24.35 -21.92 -35.67
CA LEU A 225 -24.64 -22.90 -34.59
C LEU A 225 -23.67 -22.77 -33.39
N VAL A 226 -24.26 -23.01 -32.22
CA VAL A 226 -23.73 -23.53 -30.96
C VAL A 226 -22.34 -24.19 -31.01
N LEU A 227 -21.37 -23.65 -30.26
CA LEU A 227 -20.22 -24.38 -29.75
C LEU A 227 -20.39 -24.56 -28.23
N GLU A 228 -20.94 -25.71 -27.85
CA GLU A 228 -20.87 -26.23 -26.49
C GLU A 228 -19.42 -26.55 -26.13
N ASN A 229 -19.01 -26.07 -24.95
CA ASN A 229 -17.92 -26.52 -24.10
C ASN A 229 -17.09 -27.72 -24.60
N ALA A 230 -15.82 -27.45 -24.91
CA ALA A 230 -14.76 -28.43 -24.78
C ALA A 230 -13.49 -27.75 -24.26
N GLU A 231 -13.31 -27.85 -22.94
CA GLU A 231 -12.01 -28.11 -22.32
C GLU A 231 -10.93 -27.03 -22.48
N ASN A 232 -11.11 -25.87 -21.81
CA ASN A 232 -9.97 -25.08 -21.33
C ASN A 232 -9.50 -25.65 -19.98
N ASP A 233 -9.01 -26.89 -20.01
CA ASP A 233 -8.39 -27.54 -18.86
C ASP A 233 -6.91 -27.10 -18.75
N GLY A 234 -6.62 -26.23 -17.77
CA GLY A 234 -5.36 -26.32 -17.02
C GLY A 234 -4.18 -25.41 -17.38
N LEU A 235 -4.36 -24.21 -17.95
CA LEU A 235 -3.23 -23.28 -18.24
C LEU A 235 -3.26 -21.91 -17.54
N ASP A 236 -4.21 -21.64 -16.65
CA ASP A 236 -4.33 -20.31 -16.02
C ASP A 236 -3.68 -20.19 -14.63
N ASP A 237 -3.41 -21.30 -13.94
CA ASP A 237 -2.91 -21.29 -12.56
C ASP A 237 -1.39 -20.97 -12.47
N ASP A 238 -0.61 -21.33 -13.49
CA ASP A 238 0.86 -21.11 -13.51
C ASP A 238 1.26 -19.65 -13.76
N HIS A 239 0.41 -18.86 -14.41
CA HIS A 239 0.70 -17.45 -14.71
C HIS A 239 0.39 -16.53 -13.52
N GLU A 240 -0.75 -16.71 -12.85
CA GLU A 240 -1.07 -15.94 -11.63
C GLU A 240 -0.13 -16.28 -10.48
N ASN A 241 0.22 -17.56 -10.30
CA ASN A 241 1.11 -17.98 -9.23
C ASN A 241 2.55 -17.46 -9.42
N ASN A 242 3.06 -17.38 -10.66
CA ASN A 242 4.33 -16.73 -10.96
C ASN A 242 4.30 -15.21 -10.70
N ASP A 243 3.19 -14.53 -10.99
CA ASP A 243 3.02 -13.10 -10.66
C ASP A 243 3.06 -12.88 -9.15
N PHE A 244 2.40 -13.73 -8.36
CA PHE A 244 2.45 -13.64 -6.90
C PHE A 244 3.86 -13.90 -6.35
N ASN A 245 4.57 -14.93 -6.83
CA ASN A 245 5.93 -15.20 -6.37
C ASN A 245 6.88 -14.01 -6.59
N LEU A 246 6.76 -13.32 -7.74
CA LEU A 246 7.53 -12.10 -8.00
C LEU A 246 7.13 -10.98 -7.04
N LYS A 247 5.83 -10.76 -6.80
CA LYS A 247 5.34 -9.73 -5.87
C LYS A 247 5.75 -10.00 -4.42
N ILE A 248 5.68 -11.25 -3.96
CA ILE A 248 6.12 -11.67 -2.63
C ILE A 248 7.61 -11.34 -2.43
N ALA A 249 8.45 -11.61 -3.43
CA ALA A 249 9.87 -11.30 -3.36
C ALA A 249 10.14 -9.79 -3.21
N ARG A 250 9.30 -8.96 -3.82
CA ARG A 250 9.40 -7.49 -3.86
C ARG A 250 8.78 -6.75 -2.67
N VAL A 251 8.11 -7.44 -1.75
CA VAL A 251 7.47 -6.80 -0.58
C VAL A 251 8.52 -6.01 0.22
N TYR A 252 8.39 -4.69 0.30
CA TYR A 252 9.35 -3.81 0.98
C TYR A 252 10.78 -3.79 0.40
N ASP A 253 10.95 -4.08 -0.89
CA ASP A 253 12.27 -4.11 -1.52
C ASP A 253 12.98 -2.75 -1.44
N ALA A 254 12.28 -1.65 -1.75
CA ALA A 254 12.88 -0.31 -1.73
C ALA A 254 13.31 0.09 -0.31
N THR A 255 12.46 -0.16 0.68
CA THR A 255 12.77 0.11 2.09
C THR A 255 13.97 -0.69 2.58
N MET A 256 14.10 -1.95 2.15
CA MET A 256 15.23 -2.80 2.52
C MET A 256 16.55 -2.29 1.93
N VAL A 257 16.54 -1.82 0.67
CA VAL A 257 17.71 -1.21 0.03
C VAL A 257 18.16 0.03 0.81
N GLU A 258 17.23 0.95 1.10
CA GLU A 258 17.55 2.20 1.81
C GLU A 258 18.05 1.96 3.25
N LEU A 259 17.54 0.92 3.92
CA LEU A 259 18.02 0.51 5.25
C LEU A 259 19.42 -0.13 5.21
N GLY A 260 19.75 -0.85 4.14
CA GLY A 260 21.09 -1.39 3.90
C GLY A 260 22.13 -0.29 3.77
N ASP A 261 21.89 0.65 2.86
CA ASP A 261 22.78 1.79 2.61
C ASP A 261 22.90 2.73 3.83
N SER A 262 21.82 2.84 4.61
CA SER A 262 21.74 3.70 5.80
C SER A 262 22.47 3.20 7.04
N LEU A 263 22.61 1.88 7.21
CA LEU A 263 23.18 1.27 8.42
C LEU A 263 24.69 1.02 8.31
N GLU A 264 25.20 0.93 7.08
CA GLU A 264 26.63 0.77 6.81
C GLU A 264 27.42 2.09 6.90
N GLN A 265 26.73 3.24 6.91
CA GLN A 265 27.36 4.53 7.17
C GLN A 265 27.50 4.74 8.69
N PRO A 266 28.73 4.71 9.26
CA PRO A 266 28.91 5.04 10.65
C PRO A 266 28.51 6.51 10.86
N SER A 267 27.53 6.76 11.74
CA SER A 267 27.22 8.09 12.24
C SER A 267 28.38 8.59 13.10
N ILE A 268 29.49 8.98 12.48
CA ILE A 268 30.63 9.61 13.14
C ILE A 268 30.28 11.10 13.28
N GLY A 269 29.93 11.48 14.50
CA GLY A 269 29.68 12.87 14.89
C GLY A 269 30.22 13.08 16.29
N ILE A 270 31.54 12.97 16.45
CA ILE A 270 32.22 13.39 17.67
C ILE A 270 32.18 14.92 17.69
N ILE A 271 31.35 15.49 18.55
CA ILE A 271 31.40 16.92 18.89
C ILE A 271 32.59 17.08 19.84
N THR A 272 33.70 17.59 19.33
CA THR A 272 34.78 18.09 20.19
C THR A 272 34.39 19.49 20.65
N GLU A 273 33.97 19.62 21.91
CA GLU A 273 33.87 20.94 22.53
C GLU A 273 35.28 21.51 22.72
N GLY A 274 35.61 22.50 21.90
CA GLY A 274 36.82 23.31 22.06
C GLY A 274 36.63 24.26 23.22
N ARG A 275 37.20 23.91 24.37
CA ARG A 275 37.38 24.83 25.50
C ARG A 275 38.64 25.65 25.23
N GLY A 276 38.47 26.94 24.95
CA GLY A 276 39.53 27.94 24.80
C GLY A 276 38.99 29.32 25.11
#